data_AF-A0A9N8HEB1-F1
#
_entry.id   AF-A0A9N8HEB1-F1
#
_cell.length_a   1.000
_cell.length_b   1.000
_cell.length_c   1.000
_cell.angle_alpha   90.00
_cell.angle_beta   90.00
_cell.angle_gamma   90.00
#
_symmetry.space_group_name_H-M   'P 1'
#
loop_
_entity.id
_entity.type
_entity.pdbx_description
1 polymer ?
#
loop_
_entity_poly.entity_id
_entity_poly.type
_entity_poly.pdbx_seq_one_letter_code
_entity_poly.pdbx_strand_id
1 'polypeptide(L)'
;MTSTNSTSNNYYETAANMPTVDISEPLQCFKRHEKISFRAAVDFVAMAIKAMFPVYLGIRIDYPFIPGYLKHHGLYYCTWVGTIFVAEIIFNYMIDWKAVLGTGWLPGTMFLAASSLFYYVGLSLWMLVVKVPLRDRVGRANYIMISEVLFSVMWFFLGCGFRAFCQSVGAIPFPAAIPDVASTLVGVILVLTGFFFKGWACTLTGYNSYFLRDMLLDTPNSHFVESSLYKYIHHPTYTAGYVQTLGAAIFYRSVPGCIAYVGYQASILLFVHFVEGPFIERTYMAAKEPSADEESPVSTESPESTDVDVEAKDPSANEESPYSADVDV
;
A
#
# COMPACT_ATOMS: atom_id res chain seq x y z
N MET A 1 -33.59 -16.71 -9.37
CA MET A 1 -32.56 -17.44 -8.60
C MET A 1 -31.29 -16.60 -8.61
N THR A 2 -31.17 -15.70 -7.64
CA THR A 2 -29.93 -14.98 -7.36
C THR A 2 -28.95 -15.99 -6.76
N SER A 3 -27.95 -16.38 -7.54
CA SER A 3 -26.79 -17.15 -7.07
C SER A 3 -26.23 -16.45 -5.83
N THR A 4 -26.47 -17.03 -4.66
CA THR A 4 -25.67 -16.72 -3.48
C THR A 4 -24.27 -17.19 -3.80
N ASN A 5 -23.46 -16.28 -4.36
CA ASN A 5 -22.03 -16.49 -4.55
C ASN A 5 -21.50 -16.97 -3.22
N SER A 6 -21.17 -18.25 -3.15
CA SER A 6 -20.41 -18.85 -2.07
C SER A 6 -19.10 -18.09 -2.01
N THR A 7 -19.06 -17.01 -1.24
CA THR A 7 -17.83 -16.32 -0.88
C THR A 7 -16.91 -17.38 -0.32
N SER A 8 -15.86 -17.71 -1.06
CA SER A 8 -14.94 -18.76 -0.65
C SER A 8 -14.48 -18.47 0.77
N ASN A 9 -14.53 -19.46 1.67
CA ASN A 9 -14.03 -19.31 3.05
C ASN A 9 -12.51 -19.03 3.10
N ASN A 10 -11.81 -19.02 1.96
CA ASN A 10 -10.40 -18.72 1.85
C ASN A 10 -10.17 -17.24 1.47
N TYR A 11 -9.46 -16.52 2.33
CA TYR A 11 -9.08 -15.13 2.14
C TYR A 11 -8.36 -14.92 0.80
N TYR A 12 -7.41 -15.80 0.49
CA TYR A 12 -6.53 -15.64 -0.67
C TYR A 12 -7.23 -15.93 -1.99
N GLU A 13 -8.24 -16.80 -1.99
CA GLU A 13 -9.11 -16.98 -3.15
C GLU A 13 -9.93 -15.73 -3.40
N THR A 14 -10.44 -15.12 -2.33
CA THR A 14 -11.14 -13.85 -2.44
C THR A 14 -10.17 -12.76 -2.94
N ALA A 15 -8.99 -12.61 -2.33
CA ALA A 15 -7.98 -11.63 -2.75
C ALA A 15 -7.46 -11.85 -4.18
N ALA A 16 -7.35 -13.09 -4.64
CA ALA A 16 -6.92 -13.43 -5.99
C ALA A 16 -7.97 -13.07 -7.06
N ASN A 17 -9.25 -13.26 -6.72
CA ASN A 17 -10.37 -13.07 -7.64
C ASN A 17 -11.09 -11.72 -7.46
N MET A 18 -10.75 -10.96 -6.42
CA MET A 18 -11.34 -9.66 -6.16
C MET A 18 -11.11 -8.74 -7.37
N PRO A 19 -12.18 -8.13 -7.92
CA PRO A 19 -12.02 -6.99 -8.78
C PRO A 19 -11.27 -5.91 -8.00
N THR A 20 -10.51 -5.12 -8.71
CA THR A 20 -9.67 -4.09 -8.10
C THR A 20 -10.55 -3.09 -7.38
N VAL A 21 -10.45 -3.07 -6.04
CA VAL A 21 -11.34 -2.28 -5.21
C VAL A 21 -11.13 -0.81 -5.49
N ASP A 22 -12.19 -0.16 -5.94
CA ASP A 22 -12.24 1.28 -6.10
C ASP A 22 -12.29 1.94 -4.71
N ILE A 23 -11.12 2.23 -4.18
CA ILE A 23 -10.89 3.04 -2.97
C ILE A 23 -11.06 4.54 -3.24
N SER A 24 -11.65 4.94 -4.37
CA SER A 24 -12.04 6.33 -4.54
C SER A 24 -13.12 6.76 -3.54
N GLU A 25 -13.89 5.87 -2.90
CA GLU A 25 -14.92 6.25 -1.92
C GLU A 25 -14.37 7.10 -0.74
N PRO A 26 -13.31 6.66 -0.01
CA PRO A 26 -12.65 7.50 0.99
C PRO A 26 -12.12 8.84 0.44
N LEU A 27 -11.61 8.86 -0.79
CA LEU A 27 -11.11 10.07 -1.46
C LEU A 27 -12.21 11.01 -1.95
N GLN A 28 -13.37 10.47 -2.33
CA GLN A 28 -14.56 11.23 -2.67
C GLN A 28 -15.10 11.94 -1.44
N CYS A 29 -14.94 11.35 -0.24
CA CYS A 29 -15.21 12.04 1.03
C CYS A 29 -14.36 13.31 1.19
N PHE A 30 -13.07 13.28 0.81
CA PHE A 30 -12.20 14.46 0.82
C PHE A 30 -12.61 15.52 -0.20
N LYS A 31 -12.94 15.12 -1.44
CA LYS A 31 -13.43 16.07 -2.46
C LYS A 31 -14.72 16.77 -2.03
N ARG A 32 -15.54 16.13 -1.19
CA ARG A 32 -16.83 16.67 -0.72
C ARG A 32 -16.68 17.71 0.40
N HIS A 33 -15.51 17.81 1.04
CA HIS A 33 -15.29 18.73 2.15
C HIS A 33 -14.31 19.85 1.77
N GLU A 34 -14.86 20.96 1.25
CA GLU A 34 -14.13 22.20 0.90
C GLU A 34 -13.48 22.89 2.13
N LYS A 35 -13.90 22.50 3.34
CA LYS A 35 -13.25 22.84 4.61
C LYS A 35 -12.93 21.55 5.36
N ILE A 36 -11.70 21.42 5.85
CA ILE A 36 -11.28 20.29 6.70
C ILE A 36 -12.10 20.37 7.99
N SER A 37 -13.19 19.61 8.06
CA SER A 37 -14.01 19.49 9.26
C SER A 37 -13.28 18.65 10.29
N PHE A 38 -13.60 18.84 11.58
CA PHE A 38 -13.07 17.98 12.65
C PHE A 38 -13.33 16.49 12.36
N ARG A 39 -14.49 16.16 11.75
CA ARG A 39 -14.83 14.80 11.34
C ARG A 39 -13.91 14.27 10.24
N ALA A 40 -13.60 15.09 9.23
CA ALA A 40 -12.63 14.72 8.20
C ALA A 40 -11.22 14.50 8.78
N ALA A 41 -10.82 15.27 9.80
CA ALA A 41 -9.56 15.04 10.51
C ALA A 41 -9.57 13.73 11.33
N VAL A 42 -10.67 13.40 11.99
CA VAL A 42 -10.83 12.12 12.71
C VAL A 42 -10.81 10.94 11.75
N ASP A 43 -11.55 11.04 10.63
CA ASP A 43 -11.57 10.02 9.58
C ASP A 43 -10.18 9.84 8.96
N PHE A 44 -9.44 10.94 8.77
CA PHE A 44 -8.05 10.91 8.33
C PHE A 44 -7.14 10.20 9.33
N VAL A 45 -7.23 10.51 10.62
CA VAL A 45 -6.41 9.85 11.66
C VAL A 45 -6.77 8.36 11.74
N ALA A 46 -8.05 8.01 11.70
CA ALA A 46 -8.49 6.63 11.68
C ALA A 46 -7.99 5.89 10.45
N MET A 47 -8.03 6.53 9.28
CA MET A 47 -7.49 6.01 8.03
C MET A 47 -5.96 5.86 8.09
N ALA A 48 -5.25 6.84 8.65
CA ALA A 48 -3.80 6.79 8.83
C ALA A 48 -3.40 5.66 9.78
N ILE A 49 -4.11 5.47 10.91
CA ILE A 49 -3.89 4.34 11.81
C ILE A 49 -4.15 3.01 11.08
N LYS A 50 -5.24 2.93 10.31
CA LYS A 50 -5.54 1.74 9.47
C LYS A 50 -4.45 1.48 8.45
N ALA A 51 -3.86 2.51 7.86
CA ALA A 51 -2.79 2.37 6.88
C ALA A 51 -1.42 2.10 7.52
N MET A 52 -1.19 2.59 8.74
CA MET A 52 0.04 2.36 9.49
C MET A 52 0.19 0.92 9.96
N PHE A 53 -0.91 0.22 10.28
CA PHE A 53 -0.85 -1.20 10.67
C PHE A 53 -0.23 -2.09 9.58
N PRO A 54 -0.71 -2.05 8.33
CA PRO A 54 -0.11 -2.79 7.22
C PRO A 54 1.31 -2.32 6.87
N VAL A 55 1.58 -1.03 6.99
CA VAL A 55 2.92 -0.46 6.73
C VAL A 55 3.92 -0.91 7.78
N TYR A 56 3.51 -0.97 9.05
CA TYR A 56 4.38 -1.35 10.17
C TYR A 56 4.55 -2.85 10.26
N LEU A 57 3.45 -3.60 10.19
CA LEU A 57 3.46 -5.05 10.36
C LEU A 57 3.78 -5.80 9.07
N GLY A 58 3.75 -5.14 7.90
CA GLY A 58 3.93 -5.82 6.61
C GLY A 58 2.79 -6.78 6.27
N ILE A 59 1.66 -6.75 6.98
CA ILE A 59 0.54 -7.65 6.78
C ILE A 59 -0.63 -6.87 6.17
N ARG A 60 -1.23 -7.44 5.13
CA ARG A 60 -2.43 -6.89 4.50
C ARG A 60 -3.66 -7.04 5.40
N ILE A 61 -4.20 -5.93 5.91
CA ILE A 61 -5.40 -5.90 6.79
C ILE A 61 -6.47 -5.00 6.17
N ASP A 62 -6.99 -5.39 5.01
CA ASP A 62 -7.80 -4.51 4.17
C ASP A 62 -9.26 -4.42 4.63
N TYR A 63 -9.75 -5.48 5.28
CA TYR A 63 -11.17 -5.65 5.60
C TYR A 63 -11.47 -6.06 7.05
N PRO A 64 -10.71 -5.58 8.07
CA PRO A 64 -10.95 -6.02 9.45
C PRO A 64 -12.35 -5.64 9.94
N PHE A 65 -13.05 -4.74 9.24
CA PHE A 65 -14.39 -4.27 9.59
C PHE A 65 -15.51 -4.83 8.71
N ILE A 66 -15.23 -5.69 7.73
CA ILE A 66 -16.30 -6.39 7.01
C ILE A 66 -16.95 -7.41 7.97
N PRO A 67 -18.27 -7.38 8.19
CA PRO A 67 -18.95 -8.34 9.05
C PRO A 67 -18.64 -9.79 8.62
N GLY A 68 -18.21 -10.62 9.57
CA GLY A 68 -17.82 -12.01 9.31
C GLY A 68 -16.38 -12.20 8.81
N TYR A 69 -15.71 -11.18 8.30
CA TYR A 69 -14.32 -11.29 7.81
C TYR A 69 -13.34 -11.71 8.92
N LEU A 70 -13.39 -11.02 10.07
CA LEU A 70 -12.59 -11.41 11.24
C LEU A 70 -12.98 -12.78 11.80
N LYS A 71 -14.21 -13.26 11.57
CA LYS A 71 -14.60 -14.62 12.01
C LYS A 71 -13.84 -15.68 11.20
N HIS A 72 -13.62 -15.45 9.91
CA HIS A 72 -12.92 -16.38 9.03
C HIS A 72 -11.39 -16.21 9.04
N HIS A 73 -10.90 -15.00 9.27
CA HIS A 73 -9.47 -14.67 9.14
C HIS A 73 -8.81 -14.15 10.41
N GLY A 74 -9.57 -13.95 11.49
CA GLY A 74 -9.08 -13.39 12.74
C GLY A 74 -7.95 -14.22 13.36
N LEU A 75 -8.05 -15.55 13.35
CA LEU A 75 -6.98 -16.40 13.88
C LEU A 75 -5.69 -16.26 13.06
N TYR A 76 -5.78 -16.21 11.73
CA TYR A 76 -4.64 -15.98 10.84
C TYR A 76 -3.99 -14.64 11.18
N TYR A 77 -4.76 -13.56 11.25
CA TYR A 77 -4.24 -12.24 11.58
C TYR A 77 -3.66 -12.17 12.99
N CYS A 78 -4.34 -12.70 14.01
CA CYS A 78 -3.82 -12.73 15.37
C CYS A 78 -2.51 -13.52 15.44
N THR A 79 -2.39 -14.62 14.70
CA THR A 79 -1.15 -15.40 14.64
C THR A 79 -0.04 -14.61 13.96
N TRP A 80 -0.31 -13.94 12.84
CA TRP A 80 0.70 -13.16 12.11
C TRP A 80 1.11 -11.90 12.85
N VAL A 81 0.14 -11.09 13.28
CA VAL A 81 0.39 -9.90 14.10
C VAL A 81 1.12 -10.29 15.37
N GLY A 82 0.68 -11.37 16.05
CA GLY A 82 1.36 -11.89 17.23
C GLY A 82 2.79 -12.33 16.93
N THR A 83 3.02 -13.09 15.85
CA THR A 83 4.35 -13.59 15.48
C THR A 83 5.29 -12.44 15.13
N ILE A 84 4.87 -11.49 14.29
CA ILE A 84 5.67 -10.33 13.89
C ILE A 84 5.90 -9.44 15.10
N PHE A 85 4.90 -9.18 15.94
CA PHE A 85 5.06 -8.37 17.13
C PHE A 85 6.00 -9.00 18.16
N VAL A 86 5.90 -10.31 18.38
CA VAL A 86 6.83 -11.06 19.25
C VAL A 86 8.23 -11.07 18.67
N ALA A 87 8.38 -11.31 17.36
CA ALA A 87 9.67 -11.24 16.68
C ALA A 87 10.26 -9.83 16.78
N GLU A 88 9.47 -8.79 16.54
CA GLU A 88 9.86 -7.40 16.75
C GLU A 88 10.33 -7.21 18.19
N ILE A 89 9.56 -7.59 19.21
CA ILE A 89 9.97 -7.45 20.62
C ILE A 89 11.31 -8.16 20.88
N ILE A 90 11.44 -9.42 20.46
CA ILE A 90 12.63 -10.22 20.70
C ILE A 90 13.84 -9.59 20.00
N PHE A 91 13.77 -9.44 18.68
CA PHE A 91 14.92 -9.01 17.88
C PHE A 91 15.28 -7.55 18.12
N ASN A 92 14.33 -6.70 18.47
CA ASN A 92 14.61 -5.30 18.72
C ASN A 92 15.03 -5.03 20.16
N TYR A 93 14.28 -5.56 21.13
CA TYR A 93 14.41 -5.12 22.52
C TYR A 93 15.09 -6.14 23.43
N MET A 94 15.07 -7.43 23.06
CA MET A 94 15.69 -8.48 23.89
C MET A 94 17.08 -8.88 23.39
N ILE A 95 17.34 -8.77 22.09
CA ILE A 95 18.65 -9.07 21.52
C ILE A 95 19.58 -7.87 21.68
N ASP A 96 20.63 -8.04 22.46
CA ASP A 96 21.79 -7.13 22.42
C ASP A 96 22.63 -7.46 21.19
N TRP A 97 22.40 -6.72 20.11
CA TRP A 97 23.14 -6.89 18.86
C TRP A 97 24.65 -6.66 19.01
N LYS A 98 25.09 -5.87 20.01
CA LYS A 98 26.52 -5.73 20.31
C LYS A 98 27.09 -7.01 20.91
N ALA A 99 26.32 -7.71 21.74
CA ALA A 99 26.72 -9.00 22.28
C ALA A 99 26.71 -10.09 21.19
N VAL A 100 25.73 -10.08 20.29
CA VAL A 100 25.60 -11.09 19.23
C VAL A 100 26.64 -10.91 18.12
N LEU A 101 26.79 -9.69 17.61
CA LEU A 101 27.66 -9.42 16.46
C LEU A 101 29.07 -8.99 16.89
N GLY A 102 29.27 -8.72 18.17
CA GLY A 102 30.50 -8.13 18.69
C GLY A 102 30.58 -6.63 18.49
N THR A 103 31.60 -6.01 19.09
CA THR A 103 31.90 -4.60 18.93
C THR A 103 32.81 -4.39 17.72
N GLY A 104 32.26 -3.88 16.62
CA GLY A 104 33.01 -3.65 15.39
C GLY A 104 32.11 -3.26 14.23
N TRP A 105 32.69 -2.57 13.24
CA TRP A 105 31.93 -2.14 12.07
C TRP A 105 31.59 -3.32 11.14
N LEU A 106 32.51 -4.29 11.01
CA LEU A 106 32.40 -5.36 10.03
C LEU A 106 31.17 -6.28 10.25
N PRO A 107 30.91 -6.83 11.45
CA PRO A 107 29.77 -7.73 11.65
C PRO A 107 28.42 -7.05 11.38
N GLY A 108 28.26 -5.80 11.84
CA GLY A 108 27.09 -4.99 11.55
C GLY A 108 26.93 -4.71 10.06
N THR A 109 28.00 -4.32 9.37
CA THR A 109 27.97 -4.07 7.92
C THR A 109 27.60 -5.33 7.15
N MET A 110 28.14 -6.49 7.54
CA MET A 110 27.81 -7.75 6.89
C MET A 110 26.34 -8.10 7.07
N PHE A 111 25.78 -7.93 8.28
CA PHE A 111 24.37 -8.21 8.51
C PHE A 111 23.45 -7.21 7.80
N LEU A 112 23.80 -5.92 7.80
CA LEU A 112 23.12 -4.90 6.99
C LEU A 112 23.13 -5.26 5.51
N ALA A 113 24.28 -5.65 4.96
CA ALA A 113 24.42 -6.01 3.56
C ALA A 113 23.60 -7.28 3.24
N ALA A 114 23.67 -8.30 4.09
CA ALA A 114 22.92 -9.53 3.93
C ALA A 114 21.40 -9.27 3.95
N SER A 115 20.90 -8.47 4.90
CA SER A 115 19.48 -8.12 4.96
C SER A 115 19.02 -7.27 3.78
N SER A 116 19.87 -6.35 3.32
CA SER A 116 19.60 -5.49 2.16
C SER A 116 19.54 -6.31 0.87
N LEU A 117 20.50 -7.21 0.67
CA LEU A 117 20.51 -8.11 -0.48
C LEU A 117 19.30 -9.05 -0.44
N PHE A 118 19.01 -9.62 0.72
CA PHE A 118 17.83 -10.48 0.90
C PHE A 118 16.53 -9.76 0.55
N TYR A 119 16.40 -8.49 0.94
CA TYR A 119 15.23 -7.69 0.58
C TYR A 119 15.25 -7.26 -0.89
N TYR A 120 16.19 -6.40 -1.32
CA TYR A 120 16.10 -5.77 -2.63
C TYR A 120 16.43 -6.70 -3.79
N VAL A 121 17.49 -7.50 -3.66
CA VAL A 121 17.86 -8.47 -4.71
C VAL A 121 16.88 -9.64 -4.67
N GLY A 122 16.53 -10.13 -3.48
CA GLY A 122 15.53 -11.19 -3.32
C GLY A 122 14.16 -10.81 -3.89
N LEU A 123 13.67 -9.61 -3.61
CA LEU A 123 12.41 -9.10 -4.16
C LEU A 123 12.50 -8.94 -5.69
N SER A 124 13.60 -8.41 -6.21
CA SER A 124 13.79 -8.27 -7.67
C SER A 124 13.79 -9.64 -8.36
N LEU A 125 14.55 -10.60 -7.85
CA LEU A 125 14.58 -11.97 -8.39
C LEU A 125 13.23 -12.66 -8.27
N TRP A 126 12.51 -12.42 -7.17
CA TRP A 126 11.16 -12.95 -7.00
C TRP A 126 10.23 -12.46 -8.12
N MET A 127 10.24 -11.15 -8.39
CA MET A 127 9.37 -10.53 -9.38
C MET A 127 9.75 -10.88 -10.83
N LEU A 128 11.04 -10.99 -11.12
CA LEU A 128 11.54 -11.19 -12.48
C LEU A 128 11.64 -12.68 -12.87
N VAL A 129 11.96 -13.57 -11.93
CA VAL A 129 12.31 -14.97 -12.23
C VAL A 129 11.32 -15.95 -11.62
N VAL A 130 10.95 -15.76 -10.35
CA VAL A 130 10.15 -16.76 -9.60
C VAL A 130 8.66 -16.62 -9.87
N LYS A 131 8.19 -15.40 -10.11
CA LYS A 131 6.77 -15.04 -10.19
C LYS A 131 5.95 -15.97 -11.06
N VAL A 132 6.25 -16.03 -12.36
CA VAL A 132 5.43 -16.77 -13.33
C VAL A 132 5.47 -18.27 -13.07
N PRO A 133 6.66 -18.93 -12.97
CA PRO A 133 6.71 -20.37 -12.76
C PRO A 133 6.04 -20.83 -11.45
N LEU A 134 6.17 -20.04 -10.38
CA LEU A 134 5.57 -20.40 -9.10
C LEU A 134 4.05 -20.22 -9.13
N ARG A 135 3.57 -19.08 -9.65
CA ARG A 135 2.14 -18.79 -9.77
C ARG A 135 1.41 -19.86 -10.57
N ASP A 136 2.00 -20.33 -11.67
CA ASP A 136 1.41 -21.37 -12.51
C ASP A 136 1.35 -22.73 -11.81
N ARG A 137 2.28 -23.01 -10.88
CA ARG A 137 2.32 -24.27 -10.12
C ARG A 137 1.37 -24.33 -8.95
N VAL A 138 1.27 -23.24 -8.16
CA VAL A 138 0.52 -23.24 -6.89
C VAL A 138 -0.85 -22.57 -6.99
N GLY A 139 -1.13 -21.89 -8.10
CA GLY A 139 -2.33 -21.08 -8.31
C GLY A 139 -2.21 -19.68 -7.70
N ARG A 140 -3.09 -18.77 -8.12
CA ARG A 140 -3.05 -17.34 -7.76
C ARG A 140 -3.16 -17.10 -6.25
N ALA A 141 -4.12 -17.74 -5.60
CA ALA A 141 -4.38 -17.57 -4.17
C ALA A 141 -3.16 -17.94 -3.31
N ASN A 142 -2.64 -19.16 -3.47
CA ASN A 142 -1.47 -19.62 -2.73
C ASN A 142 -0.22 -18.79 -3.06
N TYR A 143 -0.08 -18.35 -4.31
CA TYR A 143 1.04 -17.50 -4.71
C TYR A 143 1.04 -16.15 -3.97
N ILE A 144 -0.11 -15.49 -3.84
CA ILE A 144 -0.24 -14.25 -3.05
C ILE A 144 0.12 -14.51 -1.60
N MET A 145 -0.41 -15.59 -1.00
CA MET A 145 -0.10 -15.97 0.38
C MET A 145 1.40 -16.12 0.61
N ILE A 146 2.06 -16.93 -0.22
CA ILE A 146 3.50 -17.18 -0.11
C ILE A 146 4.28 -15.88 -0.28
N SER A 147 3.90 -15.06 -1.26
CA SER A 147 4.58 -13.78 -1.55
C SER A 147 4.45 -12.79 -0.40
N GLU A 148 3.25 -12.62 0.17
CA GLU A 148 3.02 -11.72 1.30
C GLU A 148 3.84 -12.14 2.52
N VAL A 149 3.86 -13.44 2.83
CA VAL A 149 4.67 -13.98 3.94
C VAL A 149 6.15 -13.72 3.69
N LEU A 150 6.65 -14.05 2.50
CA LEU A 150 8.05 -13.85 2.16
C LEU A 150 8.44 -12.38 2.24
N PHE A 151 7.63 -11.47 1.70
CA PHE A 151 7.92 -10.03 1.72
C PHE A 151 7.87 -9.45 3.12
N SER A 152 6.95 -9.93 3.97
CA SER A 152 6.90 -9.57 5.40
C SER A 152 8.20 -9.98 6.10
N VAL A 153 8.67 -11.20 5.87
CA VAL A 153 9.93 -11.70 6.43
C VAL A 153 11.11 -10.89 5.90
N MET A 154 11.19 -10.66 4.58
CA MET A 154 12.24 -9.83 3.99
C MET A 154 12.25 -8.43 4.61
N TRP A 155 11.09 -7.79 4.76
CA TRP A 155 10.93 -6.45 5.35
C TRP A 155 11.40 -6.42 6.81
N PHE A 156 11.00 -7.42 7.60
CA PHE A 156 11.42 -7.59 8.98
C PHE A 156 12.95 -7.72 9.11
N PHE A 157 13.56 -8.57 8.27
CA PHE A 157 15.02 -8.76 8.27
C PHE A 157 15.76 -7.49 7.86
N LEU A 158 15.22 -6.72 6.90
CA LEU A 158 15.79 -5.42 6.52
C LEU A 158 15.85 -4.47 7.73
N GLY A 159 14.77 -4.36 8.49
CA GLY A 159 14.70 -3.57 9.73
C GLY A 159 15.69 -4.04 10.79
N CYS A 160 15.76 -5.37 11.03
CA CYS A 160 16.71 -5.96 11.97
C CYS A 160 18.16 -5.64 11.60
N GLY A 161 18.54 -5.82 10.33
CA GLY A 161 19.89 -5.53 9.86
C GLY A 161 20.26 -4.06 10.01
N PHE A 162 19.33 -3.15 9.70
CA PHE A 162 19.53 -1.71 9.89
C PHE A 162 19.73 -1.32 11.36
N ARG A 163 18.89 -1.83 12.25
CA ARG A 163 19.01 -1.58 13.69
C ARG A 163 20.31 -2.13 14.25
N ALA A 164 20.60 -3.40 13.95
CA ALA A 164 21.82 -4.06 14.41
C ALA A 164 23.06 -3.26 13.99
N PHE A 165 23.08 -2.77 12.75
CA PHE A 165 24.14 -1.89 12.25
C PHE A 165 24.20 -0.55 13.01
N CYS A 166 23.06 0.11 13.23
CA CYS A 166 23.02 1.36 13.98
C CYS A 166 23.60 1.21 15.39
N GLN A 167 23.40 0.05 16.02
CA GLN A 167 23.84 -0.25 17.38
C GLN A 167 25.27 -0.81 17.45
N SER A 168 25.75 -1.55 16.46
CA SER A 168 27.05 -2.23 16.49
C SER A 168 28.22 -1.30 16.12
N VAL A 169 27.97 -0.23 15.35
CA VAL A 169 29.04 0.66 14.88
C VAL A 169 29.26 1.82 15.85
N GLY A 170 30.20 1.66 16.77
CA GLY A 170 30.68 2.74 17.66
C GLY A 170 31.77 3.65 17.09
N ALA A 171 32.13 3.50 15.81
CA ALA A 171 33.35 4.10 15.25
C ALA A 171 33.22 5.60 14.92
N ILE A 172 32.03 6.08 14.58
CA ILE A 172 31.79 7.50 14.27
C ILE A 172 30.89 8.08 15.36
N PRO A 173 31.43 8.93 16.25
CA PRO A 173 30.63 9.54 17.30
C PRO A 173 29.56 10.45 16.68
N PHE A 174 28.35 10.37 17.21
CA PHE A 174 27.33 11.36 16.91
C PHE A 174 27.77 12.74 17.44
N PRO A 175 27.49 13.85 16.74
CA PRO A 175 27.92 15.17 17.18
C PRO A 175 27.51 15.46 18.63
N ALA A 176 28.49 15.63 19.52
CA ALA A 176 28.27 15.87 20.95
C ALA A 176 27.50 17.17 21.22
N ALA A 177 27.55 18.13 20.29
CA ALA A 177 26.81 19.38 20.35
C ALA A 177 25.29 19.20 20.25
N ILE A 178 24.80 18.03 19.78
CA ILE A 178 23.37 17.75 19.64
C ILE A 178 22.90 17.00 20.89
N PRO A 179 22.03 17.60 21.74
CA PRO A 179 21.50 16.95 22.93
C PRO A 179 20.72 15.68 22.60
N ASP A 180 20.76 14.70 23.51
CA ASP A 180 20.07 13.42 23.33
C ASP A 180 18.57 13.62 23.10
N VAL A 181 17.92 14.42 23.96
CA VAL A 181 16.49 14.77 23.84
C VAL A 181 16.16 15.36 22.47
N ALA A 182 17.02 16.24 21.95
CA ALA A 182 16.80 16.84 20.63
C ALA A 182 16.88 15.80 19.52
N SER A 183 17.91 14.93 19.53
CA SER A 183 18.02 13.84 18.55
C SER A 183 16.87 12.85 18.64
N THR A 184 16.42 12.50 19.85
CA THR A 184 15.27 11.60 20.05
C THR A 184 13.99 12.20 19.48
N LEU A 185 13.69 13.47 19.79
CA LEU A 185 12.50 14.14 19.28
C LEU A 185 12.51 14.25 17.75
N VAL A 186 13.64 14.68 17.17
CA VAL A 186 13.79 14.76 15.71
C VAL A 186 13.64 13.39 15.07
N GLY A 187 14.30 12.37 15.63
CA GLY A 187 14.20 10.99 15.15
C GLY A 187 12.76 10.47 15.14
N VAL A 188 12.03 10.65 16.26
CA VAL A 188 10.62 10.25 16.38
C VAL A 188 9.74 11.01 15.37
N ILE A 189 9.91 12.32 15.24
CA ILE A 189 9.13 13.13 14.29
C ILE A 189 9.35 12.63 12.86
N LEU A 190 10.59 12.34 12.46
CA LEU A 190 10.91 11.83 11.13
C LEU A 190 10.35 10.42 10.90
N VAL A 191 10.40 9.54 11.91
CA VAL A 191 9.75 8.22 11.88
C VAL A 191 8.26 8.35 11.62
N LEU A 192 7.57 9.17 12.42
CA LEU A 192 6.12 9.41 12.25
C LEU A 192 5.81 10.02 10.89
N THR A 193 6.65 10.94 10.41
CA THR A 193 6.50 11.58 9.10
C THR A 193 6.60 10.55 7.95
N GLY A 194 7.58 9.65 7.99
CA GLY A 194 7.70 8.61 6.96
C GLY A 194 6.50 7.66 6.96
N PHE A 195 6.06 7.21 8.13
CA PHE A 195 4.84 6.39 8.24
C PHE A 195 3.60 7.12 7.76
N PHE A 196 3.48 8.42 8.05
CA PHE A 196 2.38 9.25 7.56
C PHE A 196 2.35 9.29 6.02
N PHE A 197 3.47 9.56 5.36
CA PHE A 197 3.51 9.59 3.89
C PHE A 197 3.23 8.22 3.27
N LYS A 198 3.71 7.13 3.88
CA LYS A 198 3.35 5.77 3.44
C LYS A 198 1.86 5.50 3.60
N GLY A 199 1.31 5.81 4.77
CA GLY A 199 -0.12 5.65 5.03
C GLY A 199 -0.98 6.46 4.07
N TRP A 200 -0.63 7.73 3.84
CA TRP A 200 -1.30 8.57 2.86
C TRP A 200 -1.21 7.97 1.45
N ALA A 201 -0.02 7.58 1.00
CA ALA A 201 0.12 6.94 -0.30
C ALA A 201 -0.75 5.67 -0.44
N CYS A 202 -0.79 4.81 0.58
CA CYS A 202 -1.66 3.62 0.60
C CYS A 202 -3.14 3.98 0.49
N THR A 203 -3.56 5.13 1.01
CA THR A 203 -4.96 5.55 0.93
C THR A 203 -5.33 6.09 -0.45
N LEU A 204 -4.33 6.53 -1.21
CA LEU A 204 -4.48 6.97 -2.60
C LEU A 204 -4.48 5.77 -3.55
N THR A 205 -3.47 4.90 -3.48
CA THR A 205 -3.25 3.80 -4.45
C THR A 205 -3.77 2.44 -3.99
N GLY A 206 -4.06 2.30 -2.70
CA GLY A 206 -4.62 1.11 -2.10
C GLY A 206 -3.60 0.14 -1.54
N TYR A 207 -4.08 -0.69 -0.61
CA TYR A 207 -3.30 -1.75 0.01
C TYR A 207 -2.79 -2.77 -1.02
N ASN A 208 -3.54 -2.99 -2.10
CA ASN A 208 -3.11 -3.87 -3.18
C ASN A 208 -1.80 -3.41 -3.81
N SER A 209 -1.70 -2.12 -4.12
CA SER A 209 -0.47 -1.50 -4.66
C SER A 209 0.67 -1.55 -3.66
N TYR A 210 0.41 -1.25 -2.38
CA TYR A 210 1.44 -1.27 -1.34
C TYR A 210 2.09 -2.65 -1.16
N PHE A 211 1.29 -3.72 -1.28
CA PHE A 211 1.75 -5.11 -1.21
C PHE A 211 2.07 -5.72 -2.58
N LEU A 212 2.25 -4.89 -3.61
CA LEU A 212 2.67 -5.29 -4.96
C LEU A 212 1.74 -6.33 -5.61
N ARG A 213 0.45 -6.38 -5.24
CA ARG A 213 -0.51 -7.38 -5.75
C ARG A 213 -0.64 -7.33 -7.26
N ASP A 214 -0.76 -6.12 -7.77
CA ASP A 214 -0.87 -5.85 -9.19
C ASP A 214 0.33 -6.41 -9.94
N MET A 215 1.54 -6.22 -9.41
CA MET A 215 2.76 -6.78 -9.97
C MET A 215 2.87 -8.30 -9.81
N LEU A 216 2.41 -8.85 -8.68
CA LEU A 216 2.36 -10.29 -8.43
C LEU A 216 1.40 -11.01 -9.40
N LEU A 217 0.26 -10.40 -9.70
CA LEU A 217 -0.80 -10.99 -10.52
C LEU A 217 -0.81 -10.49 -11.97
N ASP A 218 0.08 -9.56 -12.34
CA ASP A 218 0.04 -8.84 -13.61
C ASP A 218 -1.35 -8.26 -13.93
N THR A 219 -2.05 -7.78 -12.89
CA THR A 219 -3.42 -7.27 -13.00
C THR A 219 -3.43 -5.80 -12.57
N PRO A 220 -3.73 -4.84 -13.47
CA PRO A 220 -3.74 -3.42 -13.12
C PRO A 220 -4.79 -3.16 -12.04
N ASN A 221 -4.50 -2.25 -11.10
CA ASN A 221 -5.50 -1.69 -10.21
C ASN A 221 -6.57 -0.89 -10.99
N SER A 222 -7.73 -0.66 -10.37
CA SER A 222 -8.88 -0.03 -11.01
C SER A 222 -8.60 1.38 -11.50
N HIS A 223 -7.71 2.10 -10.80
CA HIS A 223 -7.32 3.46 -11.13
C HIS A 223 -5.82 3.65 -10.98
N PHE A 224 -5.19 4.28 -11.96
CA PHE A 224 -3.82 4.80 -11.85
C PHE A 224 -3.87 6.20 -11.24
N VAL A 225 -3.14 6.44 -10.15
CA VAL A 225 -3.26 7.68 -9.37
C VAL A 225 -2.15 8.66 -9.73
N GLU A 226 -2.53 9.72 -10.46
CA GLU A 226 -1.63 10.84 -10.80
C GLU A 226 -1.99 12.13 -10.02
N SER A 227 -2.90 12.05 -9.04
CA SER A 227 -3.44 13.22 -8.33
C SER A 227 -2.92 13.37 -6.90
N SER A 228 -3.18 14.53 -6.28
CA SER A 228 -2.79 14.87 -4.90
C SER A 228 -1.29 14.73 -4.66
N LEU A 229 -0.87 13.87 -3.72
CA LEU A 229 0.53 13.68 -3.33
C LEU A 229 1.42 13.26 -4.52
N TYR A 230 0.87 12.44 -5.42
CA TYR A 230 1.57 11.94 -6.61
C TYR A 230 1.82 13.03 -7.67
N LYS A 231 1.18 14.21 -7.56
CA LYS A 231 1.48 15.37 -8.41
C LYS A 231 2.84 16.01 -8.07
N TYR A 232 3.27 15.89 -6.82
CA TYR A 232 4.46 16.59 -6.31
C TYR A 232 5.64 15.63 -6.07
N ILE A 233 5.34 14.39 -5.71
CA ILE A 233 6.36 13.41 -5.32
C ILE A 233 6.12 12.12 -6.08
N HIS A 234 7.07 11.76 -6.94
CA HIS A 234 7.10 10.44 -7.56
C HIS A 234 7.42 9.38 -6.49
N HIS A 235 6.58 8.35 -6.39
CA HIS A 235 6.70 7.26 -5.42
C HIS A 235 6.81 7.74 -3.95
N PRO A 236 5.76 8.37 -3.39
CA PRO A 236 5.80 8.93 -2.03
C PRO A 236 6.10 7.90 -0.93
N THR A 237 5.76 6.62 -1.14
CA THR A 237 6.12 5.52 -0.22
C THR A 237 7.63 5.28 -0.14
N TYR A 238 8.33 5.44 -1.26
CA TYR A 238 9.75 5.13 -1.40
C TYR A 238 10.65 6.34 -1.23
N THR A 239 10.12 7.56 -1.30
CA THR A 239 10.88 8.81 -1.12
C THR A 239 10.55 9.43 0.25
N ALA A 240 9.49 10.22 0.34
CA ALA A 240 9.07 10.86 1.59
C ALA A 240 8.80 9.84 2.71
N GLY A 241 8.26 8.67 2.36
CA GLY A 241 8.02 7.57 3.28
C GLY A 241 9.31 6.95 3.85
N TYR A 242 10.44 7.09 3.16
CA TYR A 242 11.71 6.51 3.58
C TYR A 242 12.45 7.35 4.62
N VAL A 243 12.05 8.61 4.83
CA VAL A 243 12.57 9.47 5.90
C VAL A 243 12.45 8.81 7.29
N GLN A 244 11.54 7.85 7.47
CA GLN A 244 11.47 7.07 8.71
C GLN A 244 12.78 6.35 9.05
N THR A 245 13.52 5.88 8.04
CA THR A 245 14.79 5.17 8.22
C THR A 245 15.89 6.13 8.66
N LEU A 246 15.91 7.36 8.11
CA LEU A 246 16.78 8.43 8.61
C LEU A 246 16.41 8.81 10.05
N GLY A 247 15.12 8.94 10.35
CA GLY A 247 14.62 9.20 11.69
C GLY A 247 15.08 8.13 12.69
N ALA A 248 15.02 6.86 12.32
CA ALA A 248 15.52 5.76 13.13
C ALA A 248 17.04 5.86 13.37
N ALA A 249 17.85 6.18 12.36
CA ALA A 249 19.28 6.38 12.55
C ALA A 249 19.60 7.54 13.51
N ILE A 250 18.88 8.67 13.41
CA ILE A 250 19.03 9.82 14.30
C ILE A 250 18.58 9.46 15.72
N PHE A 251 17.49 8.70 15.87
CA PHE A 251 17.02 8.20 17.15
C PHE A 251 18.08 7.32 17.84
N TYR A 252 18.76 6.44 17.09
CA TYR A 252 19.89 5.66 17.58
C TYR A 252 21.20 6.45 17.70
N ARG A 253 21.20 7.74 17.32
CA ARG A 253 22.39 8.59 17.26
C ARG A 253 23.52 7.93 16.47
N SER A 254 23.18 7.36 15.31
CA SER A 254 24.12 6.61 14.47
C SER A 254 24.43 7.34 13.17
N VAL A 255 25.62 7.96 13.08
CA VAL A 255 26.11 8.54 11.82
C VAL A 255 26.27 7.47 10.73
N PRO A 256 26.83 6.28 11.01
CA PRO A 256 26.85 5.19 10.05
C PRO A 256 25.43 4.81 9.60
N GLY A 257 24.45 4.77 10.51
CA GLY A 257 23.04 4.55 10.18
C GLY A 257 22.49 5.60 9.20
N CYS A 258 22.86 6.88 9.36
CA CYS A 258 22.46 7.95 8.44
C CYS A 258 23.06 7.74 7.04
N ILE A 259 24.28 7.21 6.95
CA ILE A 259 24.90 6.82 5.66
C ILE A 259 24.20 5.60 5.06
N ALA A 260 23.90 4.58 5.88
CA ALA A 260 23.17 3.39 5.45
C ALA A 260 21.77 3.72 4.90
N TYR A 261 21.09 4.72 5.47
CA TYR A 261 19.84 5.25 4.93
C TYR A 261 19.96 5.66 3.46
N VAL A 262 21.04 6.35 3.06
CA VAL A 262 21.28 6.73 1.66
C VAL A 262 21.40 5.48 0.78
N GLY A 263 22.09 4.45 1.26
CA GLY A 263 22.19 3.16 0.57
C GLY A 263 20.85 2.46 0.40
N TYR A 264 19.99 2.48 1.43
CA TYR A 264 18.64 1.91 1.36
C TYR A 264 17.76 2.69 0.39
N GLN A 265 17.80 4.02 0.47
CA GLN A 265 17.09 4.92 -0.43
C GLN A 265 17.48 4.67 -1.88
N ALA A 266 18.79 4.54 -2.16
CA ALA A 266 19.27 4.21 -3.49
C ALA A 266 18.76 2.83 -3.93
N SER A 267 18.81 1.83 -3.04
CA SER A 267 18.40 0.46 -3.36
C SER A 267 16.92 0.34 -3.71
N ILE A 268 16.02 1.02 -2.98
CA ILE A 268 14.60 1.03 -3.33
C ILE A 268 14.34 1.78 -4.64
N LEU A 269 15.05 2.86 -4.92
CA LEU A 269 14.92 3.59 -6.18
C LEU A 269 15.44 2.77 -7.38
N LEU A 270 16.48 1.97 -7.18
CA LEU A 270 16.95 1.01 -8.20
C LEU A 270 15.90 -0.08 -8.45
N PHE A 271 15.28 -0.63 -7.40
CA PHE A 271 14.16 -1.56 -7.56
C PHE A 271 13.02 -0.93 -8.36
N VAL A 272 12.64 0.31 -8.03
CA VAL A 272 11.62 1.05 -8.78
C VAL A 272 12.01 1.19 -10.24
N HIS A 273 13.24 1.62 -10.52
CA HIS A 273 13.67 1.86 -11.89
C HIS A 273 13.75 0.59 -12.73
N PHE A 274 14.26 -0.52 -12.18
CA PHE A 274 14.51 -1.74 -12.95
C PHE A 274 13.37 -2.76 -12.93
N VAL A 275 12.49 -2.73 -11.93
CA VAL A 275 11.45 -3.73 -11.74
C VAL A 275 10.06 -3.11 -11.82
N GLU A 276 9.79 -2.11 -10.97
CA GLU A 276 8.44 -1.54 -10.86
C GLU A 276 8.08 -0.64 -12.04
N GLY A 277 8.99 0.20 -12.51
CA GLY A 277 8.79 1.12 -13.64
C GLY A 277 8.42 0.40 -14.93
N PRO A 278 9.21 -0.60 -15.38
CA PRO A 278 8.86 -1.39 -16.56
C PRO A 278 7.55 -2.16 -16.42
N PHE A 279 7.18 -2.56 -15.19
CA PHE A 279 5.86 -3.12 -14.92
C PHE A 279 4.77 -2.05 -15.09
N ILE A 280 4.94 -0.86 -14.51
CA ILE A 280 3.96 0.23 -14.59
C ILE A 280 3.71 0.63 -16.05
N GLU A 281 4.77 0.81 -16.84
CA GLU A 281 4.66 1.17 -18.26
C GLU A 281 3.87 0.11 -19.05
N ARG A 282 4.21 -1.17 -18.89
CA ARG A 282 3.53 -2.27 -19.57
C ARG A 282 2.07 -2.42 -19.14
N THR A 283 1.76 -2.24 -17.87
CA THR A 283 0.46 -2.60 -17.31
C THR A 283 -0.52 -1.44 -17.28
N TYR A 284 -0.06 -0.21 -17.04
CA TYR A 284 -0.93 0.96 -16.90
C TYR A 284 -0.84 1.93 -18.08
N MET A 285 0.32 2.05 -18.75
CA MET A 285 0.45 2.99 -19.88
C MET A 285 0.03 2.35 -21.20
N ALA A 286 0.39 1.09 -21.46
CA ALA A 286 -0.08 0.38 -22.65
C ALA A 286 -1.61 0.18 -22.68
N ALA A 287 -2.26 0.12 -21.51
CA ALA A 287 -3.71 0.05 -21.40
C ALA A 287 -4.42 1.40 -21.67
N LYS A 288 -3.67 2.51 -21.71
CA LYS A 288 -4.19 3.88 -21.87
C LYS A 288 -4.23 4.32 -23.34
N GLU A 289 -3.69 3.55 -24.28
CA GLU A 289 -3.85 3.77 -25.73
C GLU A 289 -5.08 2.99 -26.23
N PRO A 290 -6.24 3.64 -26.47
CA PRO A 290 -7.25 3.05 -27.32
C PRO A 290 -6.70 3.05 -28.76
N SER A 291 -6.85 1.92 -29.44
CA SER A 291 -6.66 1.81 -30.88
C SER A 291 -7.29 3.01 -31.59
N ALA A 292 -6.47 3.83 -32.24
CA ALA A 292 -6.89 4.93 -33.10
C ALA A 292 -7.62 4.46 -34.38
N ASP A 293 -8.06 3.20 -34.42
CA ASP A 293 -8.65 2.52 -35.58
C ASP A 293 -10.18 2.31 -35.45
N GLU A 294 -10.83 2.86 -34.41
CA GLU A 294 -12.30 2.90 -34.30
C GLU A 294 -12.92 4.24 -34.75
N GLU A 295 -12.23 5.04 -35.57
CA GLU A 295 -12.92 5.98 -36.46
C GLU A 295 -13.45 5.22 -37.68
N SER A 296 -14.54 4.46 -37.49
CA SER A 296 -15.41 4.13 -38.63
C SER A 296 -16.08 5.42 -39.11
N PRO A 297 -16.05 5.72 -40.42
CA PRO A 297 -16.67 6.92 -40.95
C PRO A 297 -18.18 6.79 -40.77
N VAL A 298 -18.76 7.66 -39.95
CA VAL A 298 -20.20 7.88 -39.93
C VAL A 298 -20.58 8.38 -41.32
N SER A 299 -21.10 7.47 -42.13
CA SER A 299 -21.77 7.76 -43.38
C SER A 299 -22.96 8.68 -43.10
N THR A 300 -22.80 9.95 -43.44
CA THR A 300 -23.90 10.90 -43.62
C THR A 300 -24.79 10.42 -44.77
N GLU A 301 -25.77 9.59 -44.44
CA GLU A 301 -26.99 9.46 -45.25
C GLU A 301 -28.04 10.40 -44.67
N SER A 302 -28.35 11.46 -45.43
CA SER A 302 -29.57 12.23 -45.27
C SER A 302 -30.80 11.35 -45.49
N PRO A 303 -31.91 11.64 -44.79
CA PRO A 303 -33.13 11.89 -45.54
C PRO A 303 -33.86 13.16 -45.05
N GLU A 304 -33.99 14.09 -45.99
CA GLU A 304 -35.25 14.68 -46.44
C GLU A 304 -36.53 14.17 -45.73
N SER A 305 -37.24 15.06 -45.03
CA SER A 305 -38.59 15.53 -45.41
C SER A 305 -39.50 15.94 -44.23
N THR A 306 -40.20 17.04 -44.49
CA THR A 306 -41.57 17.42 -44.05
C THR A 306 -41.82 17.93 -42.63
N ASP A 307 -41.98 19.26 -42.61
CA ASP A 307 -42.90 20.05 -41.78
C ASP A 307 -44.23 19.34 -41.49
N VAL A 308 -44.63 19.31 -40.21
CA VAL A 308 -46.03 19.44 -39.79
C VAL A 308 -46.09 20.17 -38.45
N ASP A 309 -46.62 21.39 -38.48
CA ASP A 309 -47.14 22.14 -37.34
C ASP A 309 -48.31 21.39 -36.68
N VAL A 310 -48.27 21.16 -35.36
CA VAL A 310 -49.46 20.88 -34.55
C VAL A 310 -49.40 21.62 -33.22
N GLU A 311 -49.92 22.84 -33.30
CA GLU A 311 -50.89 23.49 -32.41
C GLU A 311 -51.10 22.94 -30.99
N ALA A 312 -50.86 23.82 -30.02
CA ALA A 312 -51.08 23.66 -28.60
C ALA A 312 -52.56 23.51 -28.24
N LYS A 313 -52.86 22.57 -27.34
CA LYS A 313 -54.12 22.58 -26.57
C LYS A 313 -53.93 21.94 -25.19
N ASP A 314 -53.81 22.80 -24.19
CA ASP A 314 -54.23 22.57 -22.80
C ASP A 314 -55.62 23.27 -22.66
N PRO A 315 -56.50 23.04 -21.65
CA PRO A 315 -56.35 22.24 -20.45
C PRO A 315 -57.61 21.44 -20.01
N SER A 316 -57.45 20.74 -18.89
CA SER A 316 -58.41 20.59 -17.78
C SER A 316 -59.05 19.22 -17.51
N ALA A 317 -58.94 18.87 -16.21
CA ALA A 317 -59.96 18.34 -15.31
C ALA A 317 -60.03 16.83 -15.04
N ASN A 318 -59.94 16.56 -13.72
CA ASN A 318 -60.54 15.47 -12.93
C ASN A 318 -59.95 14.06 -13.14
N GLU A 319 -59.76 13.22 -12.12
CA GLU A 319 -60.55 12.97 -10.91
C GLU A 319 -59.72 12.10 -9.92
N GLU A 320 -59.98 12.26 -8.61
CA GLU A 320 -60.01 11.29 -7.47
C GLU A 320 -59.18 9.96 -7.56
N SER A 321 -58.55 9.37 -6.53
CA SER A 321 -58.90 9.14 -5.11
C SER A 321 -57.79 8.24 -4.45
N PRO A 322 -57.81 7.96 -3.12
CA PRO A 322 -56.66 7.53 -2.31
C PRO A 322 -56.60 6.02 -1.98
N TYR A 323 -55.43 5.46 -1.66
CA TYR A 323 -55.25 4.18 -0.94
C TYR A 323 -53.88 4.21 -0.22
N SER A 324 -53.84 4.56 1.06
CA SER A 324 -53.91 3.73 2.27
C SER A 324 -52.59 3.01 2.61
N ALA A 325 -52.07 3.39 3.78
CA ALA A 325 -51.09 2.63 4.54
C ALA A 325 -51.72 1.35 5.08
N ASP A 326 -50.94 0.28 5.16
CA ASP A 326 -51.18 -0.81 6.11
C ASP A 326 -49.91 -1.07 6.93
N VAL A 327 -50.19 -1.26 8.22
CA VAL A 327 -49.36 -1.56 9.37
C VAL A 327 -49.73 -2.98 9.83
N ASP A 328 -48.88 -3.58 10.68
CA ASP A 328 -48.99 -4.88 11.39
C ASP A 328 -48.48 -6.09 10.59
N VAL A 329 -47.56 -6.93 11.08
CA VAL A 329 -47.28 -7.43 12.45
C VAL A 329 -45.77 -7.53 12.70
#